data_AF-A0A947ZBY1-F1
#
_entry.id   AF-A0A947ZBY1-F1
#
_cell.length_a   1.000
_cell.length_b   1.000
_cell.length_c   1.000
_cell.angle_alpha   90.00
_cell.angle_beta   90.00
_cell.angle_gamma   90.00
#
_symmetry.space_group_name_H-M   'P 1'
#
loop_
_entity.id
_entity.type
_entity.pdbx_description
1 polymer ?
#
loop_
_entity_poly.entity_id
_entity_poly.type
_entity_poly.pdbx_seq_one_letter_code
_entity_poly.pdbx_strand_id
1 'polypeptide(L)'
;MLNFFQFPLMTGTFVDAITPEEGWFRLSLTNDRRGLFELATRTLVLATGCRERTARQIHIHGTRPAGIYTAELAQYFINIQGYLPCRRAVIL
;
A
#
# COMPACT_ATOMS: atom_id res chain seq x y z
N MET A 1 15.96 -11.76 12.11
CA MET A 1 16.33 -10.52 12.83
C MET A 1 15.30 -9.47 12.38
N LEU A 2 14.16 -9.30 13.05
CA LEU A 2 13.94 -8.63 14.34
C LEU A 2 12.70 -9.23 15.05
N ASN A 3 12.85 -9.95 16.15
CA ASN A 3 11.75 -10.41 17.01
C ASN A 3 11.63 -9.48 18.23
N PHE A 4 11.33 -8.20 18.01
CA PHE A 4 11.18 -7.19 19.06
C PHE A 4 9.72 -6.79 19.37
N PHE A 5 8.74 -7.34 18.64
CA PHE A 5 7.32 -7.06 18.87
C PHE A 5 6.68 -8.12 19.77
N GLN A 6 6.01 -7.70 20.84
CA GLN A 6 5.24 -8.56 21.75
C GLN A 6 3.89 -9.03 21.15
N PHE A 7 3.63 -8.76 19.87
CA PHE A 7 2.39 -9.13 19.18
C PHE A 7 2.68 -9.80 17.82
N PRO A 8 1.77 -10.67 17.33
CA PRO A 8 1.92 -11.32 16.03
C PRO A 8 2.00 -10.28 14.90
N LEU A 9 3.04 -10.36 14.07
CA LEU A 9 3.22 -9.50 12.90
C LEU A 9 3.09 -10.35 11.63
N MET A 10 2.18 -9.96 10.74
CA MET A 10 1.93 -10.64 9.46
C MET A 10 2.24 -9.69 8.30
N THR A 11 3.51 -9.62 7.89
CA THR A 11 3.92 -8.88 6.67
C THR A 11 3.58 -9.67 5.41
N GLY A 12 3.47 -9.00 4.26
CA GLY A 12 3.08 -9.66 3.00
C GLY A 12 1.66 -10.22 3.01
N THR A 13 0.84 -9.76 3.95
CA THR A 13 -0.57 -10.13 4.08
C THR A 13 -1.43 -8.96 3.63
N PHE A 14 -2.34 -9.22 2.70
CA PHE A 14 -3.30 -8.24 2.20
C PHE A 14 -4.67 -8.50 2.83
N VAL A 15 -5.40 -7.44 3.17
CA VAL A 15 -6.79 -7.55 3.64
C VAL A 15 -7.70 -7.35 2.43
N ASP A 16 -8.34 -8.42 2.00
CA ASP A 16 -9.21 -8.45 0.81
C ASP A 16 -10.57 -7.82 1.10
N ALA A 17 -11.14 -8.12 2.27
CA ALA A 17 -12.45 -7.64 2.68
C ALA A 17 -12.56 -7.51 4.21
N ILE A 18 -13.41 -6.57 4.64
CA ILE A 18 -13.83 -6.41 6.03
C ILE A 18 -15.36 -6.44 6.05
N THR A 19 -15.91 -7.43 6.73
CA THR A 19 -17.36 -7.62 6.88
C THR A 19 -17.74 -7.37 8.33
N PRO A 20 -18.56 -6.34 8.64
CA PRO A 20 -19.07 -6.12 9.98
C PRO A 20 -20.14 -7.17 10.33
N GLU A 21 -20.07 -7.70 11.53
CA GLU A 21 -21.03 -8.65 12.14
C GLU A 21 -21.46 -8.12 13.51
N GLU A 22 -22.47 -8.74 14.15
CA GLU A 22 -22.96 -8.32 15.46
C GLU A 22 -21.85 -8.37 16.53
N GLY A 23 -21.24 -7.22 16.82
CA GLY A 23 -20.19 -7.07 17.82
C GLY A 23 -18.78 -7.50 17.38
N TRP A 24 -18.60 -7.86 16.11
CA TRP A 24 -17.32 -8.33 15.55
C TRP A 24 -17.09 -7.80 14.14
N PHE A 25 -15.84 -7.85 13.69
CA PHE A 25 -15.41 -7.65 12.31
C PHE A 25 -14.76 -8.93 11.84
N ARG A 26 -15.24 -9.46 10.72
CA ARG A 26 -14.59 -10.55 9.99
C ARG A 26 -13.70 -9.95 8.91
N LEU A 27 -12.43 -10.34 8.90
CA LEU A 27 -11.46 -9.96 7.91
C LEU A 27 -11.17 -11.16 7.02
N SER A 28 -11.25 -10.98 5.71
CA SER A 28 -10.70 -11.90 4.72
C SER A 28 -9.31 -11.42 4.34
N LEU A 29 -8.31 -12.28 4.48
CA LEU A 29 -6.92 -11.94 4.24
C LEU A 29 -6.27 -12.97 3.32
N THR A 30 -5.27 -12.54 2.56
CA THR A 30 -4.49 -13.41 1.71
C THR A 30 -3.00 -13.20 1.89
N ASN A 31 -2.22 -14.28 1.90
CA ASN A 31 -0.76 -14.23 1.78
C ASN A 31 -0.20 -15.49 1.12
N ASP A 32 1.07 -15.43 0.74
CA ASP A 32 1.81 -16.52 0.08
C ASP A 32 1.90 -17.81 0.93
N ARG A 33 1.97 -17.68 2.26
CA ARG A 33 2.15 -18.81 3.18
C ARG A 33 0.87 -19.58 3.49
N ARG A 34 -0.28 -18.91 3.52
CA ARG A 34 -1.57 -19.48 3.97
C ARG A 34 -2.64 -19.46 2.89
N GLY A 35 -2.41 -18.80 1.75
CA GLY A 35 -3.46 -18.51 0.79
C GLY A 35 -4.50 -17.58 1.40
N LEU A 36 -5.77 -17.81 1.08
CA LEU A 36 -6.92 -17.08 1.62
C LEU A 36 -7.32 -17.65 3.00
N PHE A 37 -7.46 -16.79 4.01
CA PHE A 37 -7.88 -17.16 5.36
C PHE A 37 -8.67 -16.04 6.04
N GLU A 38 -9.36 -16.36 7.13
CA GLU A 38 -10.18 -15.41 7.88
C GLU A 38 -9.64 -15.14 9.29
N LEU A 39 -9.87 -13.93 9.78
CA LEU A 39 -9.68 -13.54 11.18
C LEU A 39 -10.92 -12.79 11.68
N ALA A 40 -11.26 -12.95 12.97
CA ALA A 40 -12.33 -12.20 13.61
C ALA A 40 -11.79 -11.37 14.77
N THR A 41 -12.28 -10.13 14.91
CA THR A 41 -11.92 -9.23 16.01
C THR A 41 -13.10 -8.39 16.47
N ARG A 42 -13.15 -8.00 17.74
CA ARG A 42 -14.17 -7.06 18.25
C ARG A 42 -13.86 -5.61 17.91
N THR A 43 -12.59 -5.32 17.65
CA THR A 43 -12.10 -3.95 17.44
C THR A 43 -11.10 -3.94 16.30
N LEU A 44 -11.25 -2.97 15.41
CA LEU A 44 -10.43 -2.80 14.22
C LEU A 44 -9.92 -1.36 14.14
N VAL A 45 -8.62 -1.19 13.95
CA VAL A 45 -7.99 0.11 13.68
C VAL A 45 -7.49 0.11 12.24
N LEU A 46 -8.04 0.99 11.41
CA LEU A 46 -7.62 1.14 10.02
C LEU A 46 -6.50 2.18 9.93
N ALA A 47 -5.28 1.69 9.69
CA ALA A 47 -4.10 2.51 9.45
C ALA A 47 -3.50 2.20 8.06
N THR A 48 -4.35 2.15 7.03
CA THR A 48 -4.01 1.71 5.66
C THR A 48 -3.18 2.72 4.86
N GLY A 49 -2.94 3.91 5.43
CA GLY A 49 -2.18 4.98 4.80
C GLY A 49 -2.96 5.71 3.70
N CYS A 50 -2.23 6.39 2.81
CA CYS A 50 -2.78 7.10 1.66
C CYS A 50 -2.06 6.66 0.39
N ARG A 51 -2.75 6.73 -0.75
CA ARG A 51 -2.15 6.50 -2.07
C ARG A 51 -2.06 7.84 -2.80
N GLU A 52 -0.96 8.05 -3.50
CA GLU A 52 -0.80 9.24 -4.32
C GLU A 52 -1.90 9.31 -5.39
N ARG A 53 -2.44 10.51 -5.62
CA ARG A 53 -3.40 10.73 -6.69
C ARG A 53 -2.66 10.79 -8.02
N THR A 54 -3.09 9.96 -8.96
CA THR A 54 -2.60 10.00 -10.34
C THR A 54 -2.98 11.32 -11.03
N ALA A 55 -2.25 11.69 -12.09
CA ALA A 55 -2.51 12.88 -12.89
C ALA A 55 -3.99 13.02 -13.31
N ARG A 56 -4.64 11.91 -13.68
CA ARG A 56 -6.07 11.89 -14.02
C ARG A 56 -6.99 12.19 -12.84
N GLN A 57 -6.63 11.72 -11.64
CA GLN A 57 -7.39 11.97 -10.41
C GLN A 57 -7.31 13.43 -9.93
N ILE A 58 -6.33 14.20 -10.43
CA ILE A 58 -6.22 15.65 -10.18
C ILE A 58 -6.52 16.48 -11.43
N HIS A 59 -7.24 15.90 -12.40
CA HIS A 59 -7.73 16.59 -13.61
C HIS A 59 -6.61 17.18 -14.50
N ILE A 60 -5.41 16.61 -14.47
CA ILE A 60 -4.38 16.93 -15.45
C ILE A 60 -4.73 16.17 -16.73
N HIS A 61 -5.10 16.94 -17.75
CA HIS A 61 -5.40 16.42 -19.08
C HIS A 61 -4.13 16.12 -19.87
N GLY A 62 -4.22 15.18 -20.81
CA GLY A 62 -3.11 14.79 -21.68
C GLY A 62 -2.85 13.28 -21.68
N THR A 63 -1.80 12.88 -22.39
CA THR A 63 -1.31 11.50 -22.42
C THR A 63 -0.37 11.23 -21.24
N ARG A 64 -0.12 9.96 -20.93
CA ARG A 64 0.89 9.53 -19.95
C ARG A 64 2.10 8.93 -20.70
N PRO A 65 2.96 9.76 -21.33
CA PRO A 65 4.15 9.25 -22.01
C PRO A 65 5.16 8.67 -21.00
N ALA A 66 6.18 7.97 -21.51
CA ALA A 66 7.30 7.53 -20.70
C ALA A 66 7.97 8.71 -19.99
N GLY A 67 8.38 8.51 -18.73
CA GLY A 67 8.97 9.54 -17.89
C GLY A 67 7.99 10.29 -16.98
N ILE A 68 6.69 10.01 -17.05
CA ILE A 68 5.70 10.53 -16.08
C ILE A 68 5.58 9.58 -14.89
N TYR A 69 6.18 9.98 -13.78
CA TYR A 69 6.18 9.25 -12.51
C TYR A 69 5.35 9.96 -11.45
N THR A 70 4.74 9.18 -10.56
CA THR A 70 4.25 9.68 -9.28
C THR A 70 5.45 10.02 -8.38
N ALA A 71 5.29 10.98 -7.49
CA ALA A 71 6.33 11.39 -6.54
C ALA A 71 6.81 10.21 -5.70
N GLU A 72 5.90 9.36 -5.21
CA GLU A 72 6.18 8.14 -4.44
C GLU A 72 7.09 7.19 -5.24
N LEU A 73 6.86 7.02 -6.54
CA LEU A 73 7.69 6.15 -7.39
C LEU A 73 9.08 6.75 -7.63
N ALA A 74 9.17 8.05 -7.86
CA ALA A 74 10.47 8.73 -8.00
C ALA A 74 11.30 8.61 -6.71
N GLN A 75 10.66 8.80 -5.55
CA GLN A 75 11.29 8.62 -4.24
C GLN A 75 11.70 7.16 -3.98
N TYR A 76 10.86 6.19 -4.35
CA TYR A 76 11.20 4.77 -4.25
C TYR A 76 12.44 4.43 -5.07
N PHE A 77 12.53 4.93 -6.31
CA PHE A 77 13.71 4.70 -7.14
C PHE A 77 14.99 5.24 -6.50
N ILE A 78 14.96 6.47 -6.00
CA ILE A 78 16.15 7.10 -5.41
C ILE A 78 16.51 6.45 -4.08
N ASN A 79 15.54 6.29 -3.18
CA ASN A 79 15.82 5.96 -1.78
C ASN A 79 15.90 4.46 -1.52
N ILE A 80 15.10 3.65 -2.23
CA ILE A 80 15.05 2.20 -2.01
C ILE A 80 15.89 1.47 -3.07
N GLN A 81 15.78 1.88 -4.32
CA GLN A 81 16.45 1.19 -5.42
C GLN A 81 17.83 1.78 -5.76
N GLY A 82 18.17 2.98 -5.29
CA GLY A 82 19.43 3.65 -5.60
C GLY A 82 19.57 4.11 -7.07
N TYR A 83 18.46 4.22 -7.81
CA TYR A 83 18.44 4.68 -9.20
C TYR A 83 18.04 6.15 -9.31
N LEU A 84 18.75 6.88 -10.18
CA LEU A 84 18.34 8.22 -10.57
C LEU A 84 17.31 8.13 -11.72
N PRO A 85 16.02 8.46 -11.50
CA PRO A 85 14.97 8.23 -12.49
C PRO A 85 15.05 9.15 -13.72
N CYS A 86 15.71 10.30 -13.60
CA CYS A 86 15.92 11.23 -14.71
C CYS A 86 17.10 12.17 -14.45
N ARG A 87 17.70 12.71 -15.52
CA ARG A 87 18.75 13.73 -15.43
C ARG A 87 18.19 15.16 -15.29
N ARG A 88 16.98 15.39 -15.79
CA ARG A 88 16.24 16.68 -15.72
C ARG A 88 14.79 16.37 -15.38
N ALA A 89 14.25 17.05 -14.38
CA ALA A 89 12.91 16.83 -13.87
C ALA A 89 12.09 18.12 -13.87
N VAL A 90 10.77 17.98 -14.01
CA VAL A 90 9.78 18.99 -13.63
C VAL A 90 8.92 18.35 -12.56
N ILE A 91 8.73 19.06 -11.44
CA ILE A 91 7.89 18.63 -10.32
C ILE A 91 6.67 19.56 -10.30
N LEU A 92 5.49 18.96 -10.16
CA LEU A 92 4.19 19.63 -10.14
C LEU A 92 3.58 19.56 -8.74
#